data_AF-A0A942Y799-F1
#
_entry.id   AF-A0A942Y799-F1
#
_cell.length_a   1.000
_cell.length_b   1.000
_cell.length_c   1.000
_cell.angle_alpha   90.00
_cell.angle_beta   90.00
_cell.angle_gamma   90.00
#
_symmetry.space_group_name_H-M   'P 1'
#
loop_
_entity.id
_entity.type
_entity.pdbx_description
1 polymer ?
#
loop_
_entity_poly.entity_id
_entity_poly.type
_entity_poly.pdbx_seq_one_letter_code
_entity_poly.pdbx_strand_id
1 'polypeptide(L)'
;MSLLVGLKSFNLVLRFLLELCSLYAVGYWGYKTGNNFVVRWILAVVGPLVLAVIWGLLGSPKAPIKLAEPFHLFLEIIVFGLPVLLLALLGKNEIAWLLGIIVIINKILLIVWKQ
;
A
#
# COMPACT_ATOMS: atom_id res chain seq x y z
N MET A 1 22.66 20.64 -2.88
CA MET A 1 21.49 20.56 -3.79
C MET A 1 21.27 19.14 -4.34
N SER A 2 22.32 18.40 -4.77
CA SER A 2 22.20 17.04 -5.32
C SER A 2 21.71 15.97 -4.33
N LEU A 3 22.13 16.03 -3.06
CA LEU A 3 21.83 14.99 -2.07
C LEU A 3 20.33 14.95 -1.67
N LEU A 4 19.69 16.11 -1.50
CA LEU A 4 18.25 16.19 -1.21
C LEU A 4 17.40 15.66 -2.36
N VAL A 5 17.79 15.92 -3.60
CA VAL A 5 17.12 15.37 -4.80
C VAL A 5 17.23 13.85 -4.82
N GLY A 6 18.40 13.30 -4.50
CA GLY A 6 18.61 11.86 -4.38
C GLY A 6 17.69 11.22 -3.33
N LEU A 7 17.58 11.81 -2.14
CA LEU A 7 16.70 11.32 -1.06
C LEU A 7 15.21 11.38 -1.45
N LYS A 8 14.77 12.44 -2.13
CA LYS A 8 13.41 12.56 -2.64
C LYS A 8 13.09 11.45 -3.66
N SER A 9 13.98 11.20 -4.62
CA SER A 9 13.82 10.11 -5.59
C SER A 9 13.76 8.75 -4.90
N PHE A 10 14.63 8.53 -3.91
CA PHE A 10 14.60 7.30 -3.12
C PHE A 10 13.27 7.10 -2.38
N ASN A 11 12.71 8.17 -1.80
CA ASN A 11 11.41 8.10 -1.12
C ASN A 11 10.25 7.75 -2.07
N LEU A 12 10.31 8.18 -3.33
CA LEU A 12 9.33 7.78 -4.36
C LEU A 12 9.51 6.32 -4.78
N VAL A 13 10.74 5.84 -4.93
CA VAL A 13 11.01 4.41 -5.18
C VAL A 13 10.50 3.58 -4.01
N LEU A 14 10.75 4.02 -2.77
CA LEU A 14 10.24 3.38 -1.57
C LEU A 14 8.71 3.35 -1.57
N ARG A 15 8.04 4.45 -1.95
CA ARG A 15 6.58 4.51 -2.09
C ARG A 15 6.08 3.41 -3.04
N PHE A 16 6.70 3.29 -4.21
CA PHE A 16 6.34 2.25 -5.16
C PHE A 16 6.57 0.82 -4.62
N LEU A 17 7.67 0.59 -3.91
CA LEU A 17 7.92 -0.71 -3.26
C LEU A 17 6.87 -1.01 -2.18
N LEU A 18 6.43 0.00 -1.42
CA LEU A 18 5.35 -0.14 -0.45
C LEU A 18 4.01 -0.48 -1.11
N GLU A 19 3.73 0.05 -2.30
CA GLU A 19 2.55 -0.34 -3.09
C GLU A 19 2.61 -1.83 -3.45
N LEU A 20 3.75 -2.32 -3.95
CA LEU A 20 3.94 -3.73 -4.26
C LEU A 20 3.82 -4.63 -3.03
N CYS A 21 4.41 -4.23 -1.91
CA CYS A 21 4.28 -4.93 -0.63
C CYS A 21 2.84 -4.98 -0.14
N SER A 22 2.08 -3.89 -0.33
CA SER A 22 0.67 -3.80 0.03
C SER A 22 -0.17 -4.79 -0.79
N LEU A 23 0.04 -4.82 -2.11
CA LEU A 23 -0.61 -5.79 -3.00
C LEU A 23 -0.26 -7.23 -2.62
N TYR A 24 1.02 -7.51 -2.36
CA TYR A 24 1.46 -8.83 -1.92
C TYR A 24 0.79 -9.26 -0.61
N ALA A 25 0.73 -8.37 0.39
CA ALA A 25 0.13 -8.66 1.69
C ALA A 25 -1.37 -9.00 1.57
N VAL A 26 -2.12 -8.28 0.73
CA VAL A 26 -3.53 -8.59 0.45
C VAL A 26 -3.66 -9.94 -0.25
N GLY A 27 -2.80 -10.24 -1.22
CA GLY A 27 -2.82 -11.52 -1.94
C GLY A 27 -2.45 -12.69 -1.04
N TYR A 28 -1.44 -12.50 -0.19
CA TYR A 28 -1.04 -13.47 0.82
C TYR A 28 -2.16 -13.74 1.82
N TRP A 29 -2.88 -12.70 2.26
CA TRP A 29 -4.05 -12.85 3.09
C TRP A 29 -5.17 -13.61 2.38
N GLY A 30 -5.49 -13.27 1.13
CA GLY A 30 -6.48 -13.98 0.34
C GLY A 30 -6.14 -15.47 0.18
N TYR A 31 -4.86 -15.77 -0.04
CA TYR A 31 -4.37 -17.14 -0.04
C TYR A 31 -4.51 -17.76 1.35
N LYS A 32 -4.13 -17.13 2.45
CA LYS A 32 -4.19 -17.80 3.76
C LYS A 32 -5.63 -18.07 4.24
N THR A 33 -6.56 -17.18 3.94
CA THR A 33 -7.96 -17.23 4.42
C THR A 33 -8.88 -18.13 3.58
N GLY A 34 -8.54 -18.46 2.33
CA GLY A 34 -9.41 -19.28 1.48
C GLY A 34 -9.61 -20.72 2.00
N ASN A 35 -10.86 -21.14 2.12
CA ASN A 35 -11.26 -22.44 2.68
C ASN A 35 -11.01 -23.66 1.77
N ASN A 36 -10.91 -23.45 0.46
CA ASN A 36 -10.61 -24.50 -0.52
C ASN A 36 -9.66 -23.95 -1.60
N PHE A 37 -9.04 -24.84 -2.39
CA PHE A 37 -8.01 -24.48 -3.37
C PHE A 37 -8.44 -23.36 -4.33
N VAL A 38 -9.67 -23.44 -4.84
CA VAL A 38 -10.20 -22.48 -5.82
C VAL A 38 -10.41 -21.10 -5.18
N VAL A 39 -11.10 -21.04 -4.04
CA VAL A 39 -11.36 -19.78 -3.32
C VAL A 39 -10.06 -19.11 -2.88
N ARG A 40 -9.06 -19.91 -2.49
CA ARG A 40 -7.73 -19.45 -2.11
C ARG A 40 -7.07 -18.61 -3.19
N TRP A 41 -7.04 -19.14 -4.42
CA TRP A 41 -6.43 -18.45 -5.55
C TRP A 41 -7.27 -17.28 -6.05
N ILE A 42 -8.60 -17.40 -6.04
CA ILE A 42 -9.48 -16.29 -6.39
C ILE A 42 -9.22 -15.10 -5.47
N LEU A 43 -9.23 -15.28 -4.15
CA LEU A 43 -8.97 -14.19 -3.21
C LEU A 43 -7.55 -13.63 -3.34
N ALA A 44 -6.56 -14.50 -3.54
CA ALA A 44 -5.16 -14.11 -3.69
C ALA A 44 -4.90 -13.23 -4.92
N VAL A 45 -5.71 -13.36 -5.98
CA VAL A 45 -5.57 -12.59 -7.23
C VAL A 45 -6.53 -11.41 -7.26
N VAL A 46 -7.81 -11.65 -6.98
CA VAL A 46 -8.85 -10.60 -7.06
C VAL A 46 -8.65 -9.53 -6.00
N GLY A 47 -8.25 -9.88 -4.77
CA GLY A 47 -8.01 -8.91 -3.71
C GLY A 47 -6.98 -7.84 -4.10
N PRO A 48 -5.75 -8.23 -4.50
CA PRO A 48 -4.75 -7.29 -4.99
C PRO A 48 -5.18 -6.54 -6.25
N LEU A 49 -5.84 -7.20 -7.21
CA LEU A 49 -6.30 -6.52 -8.42
C LEU A 49 -7.30 -5.40 -8.10
N VAL A 50 -8.27 -5.66 -7.23
CA VAL A 50 -9.23 -4.64 -6.78
C VAL A 50 -8.51 -3.48 -6.11
N LEU A 51 -7.55 -3.77 -5.22
CA LEU A 51 -6.79 -2.72 -4.55
C LEU A 51 -5.95 -1.90 -5.54
N ALA A 52 -5.29 -2.55 -6.50
CA ALA A 52 -4.49 -1.91 -7.54
C ALA A 52 -5.34 -1.02 -8.46
N VAL A 53 -6.55 -1.46 -8.83
CA VAL A 53 -7.48 -0.68 -9.64
C VAL A 53 -7.97 0.55 -8.87
N ILE A 54 -8.38 0.38 -7.61
CA ILE A 54 -8.81 1.50 -6.75
C ILE A 54 -7.68 2.53 -6.62
N TRP A 55 -6.47 2.07 -6.30
CA TRP A 55 -5.30 2.95 -6.19
C TRP A 55 -4.96 3.63 -7.52
N GLY A 56 -4.93 2.88 -8.62
CA GLY A 56 -4.62 3.41 -9.95
C GLY A 56 -5.61 4.49 -10.40
N LEU A 57 -6.90 4.28 -10.14
CA LEU A 57 -7.97 5.18 -10.58
C LEU A 57 -8.09 6.47 -9.73
N LEU A 58 -7.83 6.37 -8.42
CA LEU A 58 -8.17 7.43 -7.46
C LEU A 58 -6.97 7.98 -6.67
N GLY A 59 -5.97 7.14 -6.42
CA GLY A 59 -4.85 7.44 -5.52
C GLY A 59 -3.53 7.78 -6.22
N SER A 60 -3.31 7.24 -7.42
CA SER A 60 -2.03 7.38 -8.11
C SER A 60 -1.74 8.82 -8.55
N PRO A 61 -0.46 9.23 -8.71
CA PRO A 61 -0.13 10.58 -9.20
C PRO A 61 -0.70 10.90 -10.59
N LYS A 62 -0.98 9.87 -11.39
CA LYS A 62 -1.59 9.95 -12.71
C LYS A 62 -3.05 9.48 -12.70
N ALA A 63 -3.69 9.46 -11.53
CA ALA A 63 -5.06 9.02 -11.37
C ALA A 63 -5.99 9.85 -12.27
N PRO A 64 -6.86 9.21 -13.08
CA PRO A 64 -7.83 9.91 -13.90
C PRO A 64 -8.84 10.68 -13.03
N ILE A 65 -9.13 10.17 -11.82
CA ILE A 65 -10.08 10.78 -10.89
C ILE A 65 -9.29 11.43 -9.77
N LYS A 66 -9.29 12.77 -9.74
CA LYS A 66 -8.63 13.54 -8.66
C LYS A 66 -9.57 13.66 -7.46
N LEU A 67 -9.18 13.04 -6.36
CA LEU A 67 -9.86 13.20 -5.08
C LEU A 67 -9.42 14.50 -4.39
N ALA A 68 -10.32 15.11 -3.62
CA ALA A 68 -9.92 16.19 -2.71
C ALA A 68 -9.02 15.63 -1.60
N GLU A 69 -8.10 16.46 -1.11
CA GLU A 69 -7.05 16.09 -0.13
C GLU A 69 -7.53 15.19 1.03
N PRO A 70 -8.65 15.48 1.74
CA PRO A 70 -9.10 14.61 2.84
C PRO A 70 -9.49 13.21 2.39
N PHE A 71 -10.12 13.09 1.23
CA PHE A 71 -10.55 11.80 0.67
C PHE A 71 -9.37 11.02 0.10
N HIS A 72 -8.38 11.71 -0.47
CA HIS A 72 -7.14 11.08 -0.94
C HIS A 72 -6.36 10.47 0.23
N LEU A 73 -6.22 11.22 1.34
CA LEU A 73 -5.59 10.72 2.57
C LEU A 73 -6.35 9.53 3.16
N PHE A 74 -7.69 9.57 3.18
CA PHE A 74 -8.49 8.44 3.64
C PHE A 74 -8.27 7.19 2.76
N LEU A 75 -8.21 7.36 1.44
CA LEU A 75 -7.92 6.28 0.51
C LEU A 75 -6.52 5.71 0.73
N GLU A 76 -5.51 6.54 0.99
CA GLU A 76 -4.17 6.07 1.35
C GLU A 76 -4.15 5.24 2.64
N ILE A 77 -4.86 5.68 3.67
CA ILE A 77 -4.97 4.93 4.92
C ILE A 77 -5.56 3.55 4.66
N ILE A 78 -6.56 3.45 3.79
CA ILE A 78 -7.12 2.15 3.40
C ILE A 78 -6.08 1.33 2.64
N VAL A 79 -5.47 1.91 1.61
CA VAL A 79 -4.61 1.16 0.67
C VAL A 79 -3.34 0.65 1.32
N PHE A 80 -2.75 1.40 2.23
CA PHE A 80 -1.53 1.00 2.94
C PHE A 80 -1.78 0.47 4.34
N GLY A 81 -2.85 0.89 5.01
CA GLY A 81 -3.20 0.43 6.35
C GLY A 81 -3.92 -0.93 6.36
N LEU A 82 -4.78 -1.21 5.39
CA LEU A 82 -5.44 -2.52 5.29
C LEU A 82 -4.42 -3.67 5.18
N PRO A 83 -3.40 -3.64 4.30
CA PRO A 83 -2.32 -4.63 4.28
C PRO A 83 -1.67 -4.91 5.63
N VAL A 84 -1.40 -3.85 6.41
CA VAL A 84 -0.80 -3.95 7.76
C VAL A 84 -1.74 -4.71 8.70
N LEU A 85 -3.03 -4.35 8.71
CA LEU A 85 -4.05 -5.04 9.50
C LEU A 85 -4.17 -6.51 9.09
N LEU A 86 -4.22 -6.80 7.79
CA LEU A 86 -4.34 -8.17 7.29
C LEU A 86 -3.13 -9.04 7.71
N LEU A 87 -1.91 -8.50 7.67
CA LEU A 87 -0.72 -9.21 8.14
C LEU A 87 -0.77 -9.46 9.66
N ALA A 88 -1.24 -8.49 10.45
CA ALA A 88 -1.42 -8.66 11.89
C ALA A 88 -2.46 -9.74 12.22
N LEU A 89 -3.58 -9.77 11.49
CA LEU A 89 -4.61 -10.80 11.64
C LEU A 89 -4.10 -12.22 11.32
N LEU A 90 -3.09 -12.34 10.47
CA LEU A 90 -2.41 -13.62 10.18
C LEU A 90 -1.30 -13.95 11.19
N GLY A 91 -1.16 -13.17 12.26
CA GLY A 91 -0.13 -13.34 13.29
C GLY A 91 1.28 -12.90 12.85
N LYS A 92 1.41 -12.23 11.71
CA LYS A 92 2.70 -11.72 11.20
C LYS A 92 3.00 -10.32 11.76
N ASN A 93 2.99 -10.20 13.08
CA ASN A 93 3.07 -8.93 13.79
C ASN A 93 4.37 -8.15 13.49
N GLU A 94 5.52 -8.84 13.44
CA GLU A 94 6.80 -8.20 13.13
C GLU A 94 6.80 -7.53 11.74
N ILE A 95 6.29 -8.25 10.73
CA ILE A 95 6.20 -7.74 9.36
C ILE A 95 5.15 -6.63 9.25
N ALA A 96 4.02 -6.78 9.96
CA ALA A 96 2.97 -5.76 10.01
C ALA A 96 3.51 -4.44 10.60
N TRP A 97 4.22 -4.51 11.73
CA TRP A 97 4.84 -3.33 12.35
C TRP A 97 5.88 -2.68 11.44
N LEU A 98 6.76 -3.49 10.84
CA LEU A 98 7.77 -2.99 9.91
C LEU A 98 7.12 -2.25 8.74
N LEU A 99 6.14 -2.88 8.08
CA LEU A 99 5.43 -2.26 6.96
C LEU A 99 4.74 -0.97 7.38
N GLY A 100 4.01 -0.98 8.51
CA GLY A 100 3.29 0.18 9.02
C GLY A 100 4.21 1.35 9.36
N ILE A 101 5.33 1.09 10.04
CA ILE A 101 6.32 2.13 10.38
C ILE A 101 6.90 2.75 9.10
N ILE A 102 7.29 1.92 8.13
CA ILE A 102 7.88 2.42 6.88
C ILE A 102 6.85 3.25 6.09
N VAL A 103 5.59 2.82 6.04
CA VAL A 103 4.48 3.60 5.42
C VAL A 103 4.33 4.97 6.07
N ILE A 104 4.33 5.04 7.41
CA ILE A 104 4.18 6.30 8.15
C ILE A 104 5.36 7.23 7.86
N ILE A 105 6.58 6.73 7.96
CA ILE A 105 7.80 7.52 7.67
C ILE A 105 7.75 8.03 6.24
N ASN A 106 7.46 7.16 5.28
CA ASN A 106 7.36 7.52 3.86
C ASN A 106 6.31 8.62 3.64
N LYS A 107 5.11 8.51 4.23
CA LYS A 107 4.05 9.52 4.10
C LYS A 107 4.45 10.86 4.73
N ILE A 108 5.07 10.85 5.90
CA ILE A 108 5.59 12.06 6.54
C ILE A 108 6.61 12.74 5.62
N LEU A 109 7.54 11.98 5.05
CA LEU A 109 8.53 12.52 4.11
C LEU A 109 7.88 13.09 2.84
N LEU A 110 6.86 12.43 2.28
CA LEU A 110 6.11 12.96 1.13
C LEU A 110 5.49 14.34 1.44
N ILE A 111 4.85 14.48 2.61
CA ILE A 111 4.23 15.74 3.06
C ILE A 111 5.29 16.83 3.28
N VAL A 112 6.35 16.53 4.04
CA VAL A 112 7.41 17.49 4.40
C VAL A 112 8.16 17.96 3.16
N TRP A 113 8.44 17.05 2.22
CA TRP A 113 9.18 17.37 1.00
C TRP A 113 8.30 17.82 -0.17
N LYS A 114 6.97 17.87 0.00
CA LYS A 114 5.98 18.25 -1.01
C LYS A 114 6.12 17.43 -2.30
N GLN A 115 6.17 16.12 -2.14
CA GLN A 115 6.27 15.14 -3.23
C GLN A 115 4.91 14.51 -3.50
#